data_AF-A0A951L728-F1
#
_entry.id   AF-A0A951L728-F1
#
_cell.length_a   1.000
_cell.length_b   1.000
_cell.length_c   1.000
_cell.angle_alpha   90.00
_cell.angle_beta   90.00
_cell.angle_gamma   90.00
#
_symmetry.space_group_name_H-M   'P 1'
#
loop_
_entity.id
_entity.type
_entity.pdbx_description
1 polymer ?
#
loop_
_entity_poly.entity_id
_entity_poly.type
_entity_poly.pdbx_seq_one_letter_code
_entity_poly.pdbx_strand_id
1 'polypeptide(L)' 'MDDAEDIDKVAAEYISARGSDAVADLRERAEMASENGDELSAKAWTDIANAAERRLREQGSI' A
#
# COMPACT_ATOMS: atom_id res chain seq x y z
N MET A 1 -13.41 11.49 7.77
CA MET A 1 -12.64 10.63 6.87
C MET A 1 -11.86 9.72 7.77
N ASP A 2 -12.19 8.43 7.73
CA ASP A 2 -11.53 7.40 8.52
C ASP A 2 -10.26 7.03 7.72
N ASP A 3 -9.06 7.21 8.29
CA ASP A 3 -7.79 6.96 7.59
C ASP A 3 -7.76 5.57 6.93
N ALA A 4 -8.48 4.60 7.50
CA ALA A 4 -8.63 3.25 6.95
C ALA A 4 -9.38 3.21 5.61
N GLU A 5 -10.43 4.01 5.40
CA GLU A 5 -11.17 4.06 4.12
C GLU A 5 -10.31 4.70 3.01
N ASP A 6 -9.49 5.70 3.36
CA ASP A 6 -8.57 6.34 2.42
C ASP A 6 -7.42 5.39 2.04
N ILE A 7 -6.84 4.66 2.99
CA ILE A 7 -5.79 3.64 2.74
C ILE A 7 -6.30 2.55 1.80
N ASP A 8 -7.50 2.07 2.06
CA ASP A 8 -8.17 0.99 1.33
C ASP A 8 -8.41 1.36 -0.14
N LYS A 9 -8.90 2.59 -0.37
CA LYS A 9 -9.12 3.14 -1.71
C LYS A 9 -7.80 3.33 -2.47
N VAL A 10 -6.79 3.93 -1.83
CA VAL A 10 -5.48 4.14 -2.47
C VAL A 10 -4.83 2.80 -2.85
N ALA A 11 -4.91 1.80 -1.98
CA ALA A 11 -4.44 0.46 -2.28
C ALA A 11 -5.14 -0.16 -3.51
N ALA A 12 -6.46 0.03 -3.64
CA ALA A 12 -7.21 -0.45 -4.79
C ALA A 12 -6.78 0.24 -6.10
N GLU A 13 -6.53 1.56 -6.08
CA GLU A 13 -6.06 2.29 -7.26
C GLU A 13 -4.66 1.82 -7.71
N TYR A 14 -3.76 1.58 -6.76
CA TYR A 14 -2.43 1.04 -7.04
C TYR A 14 -2.49 -0.36 -7.66
N ILE A 15 -3.34 -1.24 -7.13
CA ILE A 15 -3.57 -2.58 -7.70
C ILE A 15 -4.17 -2.47 -9.11
N SER A 16 -5.13 -1.58 -9.33
CA SER A 16 -5.73 -1.37 -10.66
C SER A 16 -4.69 -0.93 -11.69
N ALA A 17 -3.74 -0.07 -11.29
CA ALA A 17 -2.71 0.45 -12.16
C ALA A 17 -1.55 -0.53 -12.44
N ARG A 18 -1.13 -1.32 -11.42
CA ARG A 18 0.11 -2.13 -11.48
C ARG A 18 -0.09 -3.63 -11.24
N GLY A 19 -1.30 -4.06 -10.88
CA GLY A 19 -1.60 -5.45 -10.53
C GLY A 19 -0.78 -5.91 -9.32
N SER A 20 -0.18 -7.10 -9.44
CA SER A 20 0.59 -7.74 -8.36
C SER A 20 1.86 -6.97 -7.96
N ASP A 21 2.38 -6.11 -8.84
CA ASP A 21 3.60 -5.32 -8.59
C ASP A 21 3.36 -4.15 -7.63
N ALA A 22 2.09 -3.75 -7.45
CA ALA A 22 1.69 -2.64 -6.58
C ALA A 22 2.28 -2.73 -5.16
N VAL A 23 2.33 -3.91 -4.58
CA VAL A 23 2.83 -4.12 -3.20
C VAL A 23 4.32 -3.84 -3.10
N ALA A 24 5.12 -4.25 -4.10
CA ALA A 24 6.56 -4.02 -4.10
C ALA A 24 6.87 -2.52 -4.19
N ASP A 25 6.20 -1.82 -5.11
CA ASP A 25 6.35 -0.38 -5.35
C ASP A 25 5.91 0.45 -4.13
N LEU A 26 4.87 0.02 -3.41
CA LEU A 26 4.44 0.66 -2.16
C LEU A 26 5.43 0.43 -1.02
N ARG A 27 6.03 -0.76 -0.92
CA ARG A 27 7.08 -1.05 0.07
C ARG A 27 8.35 -0.26 -0.19
N GLU A 28 8.74 -0.10 -1.45
CA GLU A 28 9.89 0.74 -1.82
C GLU A 28 9.66 2.20 -1.38
N ARG A 29 8.45 2.74 -1.58
CA ARG A 29 8.11 4.08 -1.06
C ARG A 29 8.16 4.19 0.45
N ALA A 30 7.73 3.14 1.16
CA ALA A 30 7.82 3.11 2.62
C ALA A 30 9.27 3.14 3.09
N GLU A 31 10.15 2.36 2.44
CA GLU A 31 11.59 2.34 2.71
C GLU A 31 12.22 3.70 2.44
N MET A 32 12.00 4.29 1.26
CA MET A 32 12.52 5.61 0.92
C MET A 32 12.06 6.69 1.91
N ALA A 33 10.79 6.69 2.32
CA ALA A 33 10.29 7.63 3.32
C ALA A 33 11.00 7.44 4.67
N SER A 34 11.22 6.19 5.08
CA SER A 34 11.95 5.88 6.32
C SER A 34 13.41 6.34 6.25
N GLU A 35 14.08 6.13 5.12
CA GLU A 35 15.47 6.57 4.90
C GLU A 35 15.62 8.10 4.93
N ASN A 36 14.59 8.83 4.48
CA ASN A 36 14.55 10.29 4.55
C ASN A 36 14.14 10.82 5.95
N GLY A 37 13.89 9.95 6.92
CA GLY A 37 13.45 10.32 8.26
C GLY A 37 11.97 10.73 8.33
N ASP A 38 11.18 10.46 7.30
CA ASP A 38 9.74 10.72 7.26
C ASP A 38 8.96 9.49 7.74
N GLU A 39 9.01 9.26 9.06
CA GLU A 39 8.41 8.08 9.70
C GLU A 39 6.88 8.02 9.53
N LEU A 40 6.21 9.18 9.46
CA LEU A 40 4.77 9.27 9.23
C LEU A 40 4.41 8.78 7.83
N SER A 41 5.14 9.23 6.81
CA SER A 41 4.93 8.77 5.44
C SER A 41 5.32 7.31 5.28
N ALA A 42 6.41 6.87 5.90
CA ALA A 42 6.83 5.46 5.88
C ALA A 42 5.73 4.54 6.42
N LYS A 43 5.10 4.93 7.53
CA LYS A 43 3.97 4.22 8.10
C LYS A 43 2.77 4.22 7.16
N ALA A 44 2.38 5.37 6.60
CA ALA A 44 1.27 5.46 5.67
C ALA A 44 1.46 4.55 4.45
N TRP A 45 2.64 4.57 3.82
CA TRP A 45 2.96 3.69 2.70
C TRP A 45 2.93 2.20 3.08
N THR A 46 3.40 1.87 4.29
CA THR A 46 3.33 0.50 4.83
C THR A 46 1.89 0.03 5.01
N ASP A 47 1.02 0.89 5.55
CA ASP A 47 -0.39 0.57 5.74
C ASP A 47 -1.10 0.35 4.39
N ILE A 48 -0.82 1.18 3.38
CA ILE A 48 -1.32 1.01 2.01
C ILE A 48 -0.80 -0.28 1.37
N ALA A 49 0.49 -0.61 1.54
CA ALA A 49 1.08 -1.86 1.04
C ALA A 49 0.40 -3.09 1.66
N ASN A 50 0.11 -3.05 2.97
CA ASN A 50 -0.58 -4.12 3.67
C ASN A 50 -2.03 -4.27 3.20
N ALA A 51 -2.75 -3.16 2.98
CA ALA A 51 -4.09 -3.19 2.42
C ALA A 51 -4.10 -3.76 0.98
N ALA A 52 -3.10 -3.41 0.17
CA ALA A 52 -2.95 -3.94 -1.18
C ALA A 52 -2.66 -5.45 -1.17
N GLU A 53 -1.78 -5.91 -0.28
CA GLU A 53 -1.48 -7.35 -0.13
C GLU A 53 -2.73 -8.14 0.28
N ARG A 54 -3.53 -7.63 1.23
CA ARG A 54 -4.79 -8.26 1.65
C ARG A 54 -5.75 -8.38 0.47
N ARG A 55 -5.98 -7.29 -0.26
CA ARG A 55 -6.85 -7.28 -1.45
C ARG A 55 -6.41 -8.27 -2.53
N LEU A 56 -5.11 -8.36 -2.80
CA LEU A 56 -4.60 -9.29 -3.80
C LEU A 56 -4.81 -10.74 -3.37
N ARG A 57 -4.67 -11.04 -2.06
CA ARG A 57 -5.01 -12.37 -1.52
C ARG A 57 -6.49 -12.68 -1.63
N GLU A 58 -7.37 -11.70 -1.37
CA GLU A 58 -8.82 -11.85 -1.47
C GLU A 58 -9.28 -12.04 -2.93
N GLN A 59 -8.66 -11.32 -3.89
CA GLN A 59 -8.92 -11.47 -5.32
C GLN A 59 -8.33 -12.77 -5.89
N GLY A 60 -7.25 -13.27 -5.28
CA GLY A 60 -6.53 -14.47 -5.69
C GLY A 60 -6.97 -15.77 -5.00
N SER A 61 -8.09 -15.77 -4.25
CA SER A 61 -8.67 -17.00 -3.71
C SER A 61 -9.16 -17.91 -4.84
N ILE A 62 -8.27 -18.84 -5.23
CA ILE A 62 -8.51 -20.09 -5.94
C ILE A 62 -8.83 -21.17 -4.89
#